data_AF-A0A1E3JYB4-F1
#
_entry.id   AF-A0A1E3JYB4-F1
#
_cell.length_a   1.000
_cell.length_b   1.000
_cell.length_c   1.000
_cell.angle_alpha   90.00
_cell.angle_beta   90.00
_cell.angle_gamma   90.00
#
_symmetry.space_group_name_H-M   'P 1'
#
loop_
_entity.id
_entity.type
_entity.pdbx_description
1 polymer ?
#
loop_
_entity_poly.entity_id
_entity_poly.type
_entity_poly.pdbx_seq_one_letter_code
_entity_poly.pdbx_strand_id
1 'polypeptide(L)'
;MLAPALTRAVCRSLRADAQAARFPHRAFSSAPSKHSFARQTPRPINLPFFTPSSRTSFFFPSHTYKFPRSLSTAAPKAKADPVYDDIPRSLPYWLYGCSAVVFGIVVIGGLTRLTESGLSIVEWNPITGILPPITKADWDLEWEKYRVSPEGIMMNANINIDEFKKIFYMEWGHRLAGRALGMGFVIPTIYYLARYKLPRPLPMKLLLIGLGIGFQGVLGWWMVKSGLDEQIIKDNSVPRVSQYRLAAHYTAAVALYVGMLSTAIGIHRDMKLAKNPAIIQALNNPAVKKFRGLVHLSGMMVFLTAVTGAFVAGLDAGLIYNEFPYMGEGFVPPAEDLYDQRYAKSGSDKIWRNMLENPVTAQFDHRATTTFTILCTLPFAARRLPFKSSRRLAGLATAAAVTQVSLGISTLLYLVPIPLASMHQAGSVLLLTAILALGGSLRKPSKMMKMMRVAKR
;
A
#
# COMPACT_ATOMS: atom_id res chain seq x y z
N MET A 1 13.55 -35.47 -56.88
CA MET A 1 14.85 -34.76 -56.87
C MET A 1 14.64 -33.33 -57.38
N LEU A 2 14.39 -32.36 -56.49
CA LEU A 2 14.35 -30.91 -56.80
C LEU A 2 14.12 -30.15 -55.47
N ALA A 3 15.14 -30.14 -54.61
CA ALA A 3 15.13 -29.41 -53.34
C ALA A 3 16.45 -28.68 -52.97
N PRO A 4 17.62 -28.90 -53.62
CA PRO A 4 18.84 -28.17 -53.22
C PRO A 4 19.18 -26.92 -54.06
N ALA A 5 18.35 -26.52 -55.03
CA ALA A 5 18.68 -25.43 -55.95
C ALA A 5 18.22 -24.03 -55.49
N LEU A 6 17.15 -23.92 -54.69
CA LEU A 6 16.62 -22.63 -54.24
C LEU A 6 17.37 -22.02 -53.05
N THR A 7 18.08 -22.84 -52.26
CA THR A 7 18.83 -22.39 -51.07
C THR A 7 20.14 -21.67 -51.43
N ARG A 8 20.68 -21.83 -52.64
CA ARG A 8 21.92 -21.16 -53.08
C ARG A 8 21.71 -19.78 -53.69
N ALA A 9 20.51 -19.45 -54.16
CA ALA A 9 20.23 -18.15 -54.76
C ALA A 9 20.08 -17.04 -53.70
N VAL A 10 19.46 -17.34 -52.55
CA VAL A 10 19.21 -16.34 -51.50
C VAL A 10 20.49 -15.95 -50.73
N CYS A 11 21.43 -16.90 -50.53
CA CYS A 11 22.70 -16.62 -49.86
C CYS A 11 23.69 -15.76 -50.67
N ARG A 12 23.49 -15.58 -51.99
CA ARG A 12 24.36 -14.72 -52.82
C ARG A 12 23.95 -13.24 -52.78
N SER A 13 22.68 -12.93 -52.57
CA SER A 13 22.22 -11.53 -52.48
C SER A 13 22.65 -10.85 -51.17
N LEU A 14 22.71 -11.59 -50.06
CA LEU A 14 23.07 -11.02 -48.75
C LEU A 14 24.57 -10.77 -48.55
N ARG A 15 25.43 -11.24 -49.45
CA ARG A 15 26.89 -10.96 -49.42
C ARG A 15 27.30 -9.74 -50.25
N ALA A 16 26.45 -9.25 -51.14
CA ALA A 16 26.78 -8.11 -52.01
C ALA A 16 26.60 -6.76 -51.29
N ASP A 17 25.63 -6.64 -50.37
CA ASP A 17 25.34 -5.36 -49.70
C ASP A 17 26.25 -5.08 -48.49
N ALA A 18 27.04 -6.05 -48.04
CA ALA A 18 28.00 -5.87 -46.94
C ALA A 18 29.34 -5.25 -47.40
N GLN A 19 29.53 -4.97 -48.69
CA GLN A 19 30.78 -4.46 -49.26
C GLN A 19 30.78 -2.97 -49.65
N ALA A 20 29.67 -2.24 -49.48
CA ALA A 20 29.55 -0.85 -49.91
C ALA A 20 29.27 0.13 -48.75
N ALA A 21 30.24 0.32 -47.83
CA ALA A 21 30.40 1.59 -47.11
C ALA A 21 31.71 1.59 -46.30
N ARG A 22 32.77 2.17 -46.89
CA ARG A 22 34.08 2.38 -46.28
C ARG A 22 34.35 3.91 -46.18
N PHE A 23 34.71 4.36 -44.97
CA PHE A 23 35.67 5.44 -44.61
C PHE A 23 35.27 6.94 -44.83
N PRO A 24 35.84 7.91 -44.05
CA PRO A 24 37.21 7.91 -43.52
C PRO A 24 37.43 8.21 -42.02
N HIS A 25 38.51 7.58 -41.53
CA HIS A 25 39.29 7.97 -40.36
C HIS A 25 40.12 9.23 -40.66
N ARG A 26 40.22 10.14 -39.70
CA ARG A 26 41.39 11.00 -39.53
C ARG A 26 41.83 10.96 -38.05
N ALA A 27 43.13 10.69 -37.89
CA ALA A 27 43.84 10.40 -36.66
C ALA A 27 44.11 11.65 -35.80
N PHE A 28 44.36 11.47 -34.50
CA PHE A 28 45.43 12.10 -33.70
C PHE A 28 45.48 11.36 -32.34
N SER A 29 46.48 10.49 -32.14
CA SER A 29 47.76 10.75 -31.46
C SER A 29 47.68 10.61 -29.93
N SER A 30 48.48 9.68 -29.43
CA SER A 30 48.76 9.41 -28.03
C SER A 30 49.83 10.36 -27.49
N ALA A 31 49.54 11.05 -26.39
CA ALA A 31 50.55 11.52 -25.44
C ALA A 31 49.95 11.59 -24.02
N PRO A 32 50.73 11.28 -22.96
CA PRO A 32 50.24 11.22 -21.60
C PRO A 32 50.35 12.60 -20.93
N SER A 33 49.30 13.05 -20.23
CA SER A 33 49.43 14.16 -19.29
C SER A 33 49.00 13.73 -17.89
N LYS A 34 49.97 13.77 -16.98
CA LYS A 34 49.76 13.73 -15.54
C LYS A 34 49.01 15.00 -15.16
N HIS A 35 47.74 14.87 -14.75
CA HIS A 35 47.10 15.91 -13.95
C HIS A 35 46.47 15.29 -12.71
N SER A 36 47.09 15.60 -11.57
CA SER A 36 46.56 15.36 -10.24
C SER A 36 45.25 16.12 -10.07
N PHE A 37 44.14 15.41 -9.89
CA PHE A 37 42.94 16.02 -9.35
C PHE A 37 43.05 16.04 -7.83
N ALA A 38 43.39 17.22 -7.31
CA ALA A 38 43.29 17.54 -5.91
C ALA A 38 41.82 17.36 -5.44
N ARG A 39 41.66 16.59 -4.36
CA ARG A 39 40.40 16.40 -3.66
C ARG A 39 39.90 17.76 -3.13
N GLN A 40 38.92 18.35 -3.82
CA GLN A 40 38.21 19.52 -3.31
C GLN A 40 37.34 19.09 -2.14
N THR A 41 37.68 19.58 -0.94
CA THR A 41 36.82 19.51 0.24
C THR A 41 35.69 20.52 0.10
N PRO A 42 34.46 20.22 0.57
CA PRO A 42 33.35 21.15 0.48
C PRO A 42 33.61 22.38 1.37
N ARG A 43 33.49 23.58 0.79
CA ARG A 43 33.50 24.86 1.51
C ARG A 43 32.23 24.98 2.37
N PRO A 44 32.32 25.45 3.63
CA PRO A 44 31.15 25.75 4.43
C PRO A 44 30.42 26.99 3.91
N ILE A 45 29.09 26.90 3.86
CA ILE A 45 28.17 28.00 3.57
C ILE A 45 28.15 28.92 4.80
N ASN A 46 28.67 30.14 4.67
CA ASN A 46 28.55 31.21 5.67
C ASN A 46 27.20 31.91 5.49
N LEU A 47 26.31 31.76 6.47
CA LEU A 47 25.14 32.63 6.65
C LEU A 47 25.60 33.91 7.39
N PRO A 48 25.28 35.12 6.91
CA PRO A 48 25.46 36.32 7.71
C PRO A 48 24.33 36.35 8.76
N PHE A 49 24.54 37.06 9.87
CA PHE A 49 23.71 37.09 11.08
C PHE A 49 23.93 35.92 12.05
N PHE A 50 25.03 35.99 12.80
CA PHE A 50 25.05 35.91 14.27
C PHE A 50 26.51 36.08 14.73
N THR A 51 26.87 37.31 15.11
CA THR A 51 28.11 37.60 15.84
C THR A 51 27.87 37.39 17.33
N PRO A 52 28.68 36.59 18.06
CA PRO A 52 28.65 36.60 19.51
C PRO A 52 29.76 37.56 19.99
N SER A 53 29.37 38.80 20.29
CA SER A 53 30.19 39.72 21.08
C SER A 53 29.39 40.16 22.29
N SER A 54 29.75 39.63 23.45
CA SER A 54 30.04 40.42 24.66
C SER A 54 30.13 39.51 25.89
N ARG A 55 31.24 39.66 26.60
CA ARG A 55 31.43 39.18 27.97
C ARG A 55 30.33 39.76 28.85
N THR A 56 29.58 38.91 29.54
CA THR A 56 28.76 39.31 30.68
C THR A 56 29.26 38.55 31.89
N SER A 57 29.87 39.31 32.80
CA SER A 57 30.25 38.90 34.14
C SER A 57 29.00 38.60 34.95
N PHE A 58 28.79 37.33 35.30
CA PHE A 58 27.75 36.95 36.26
C PHE A 58 28.22 37.28 37.67
N PHE A 59 27.63 38.33 38.24
CA PHE A 59 27.57 38.57 39.68
C PHE A 59 26.79 37.42 40.33
N PHE A 60 27.40 36.74 41.31
CA PHE A 60 26.70 35.82 42.20
C PHE A 60 26.25 36.59 43.46
N PRO A 61 24.94 36.77 43.70
CA PRO A 61 24.48 37.21 45.01
C PRO A 61 24.46 36.02 45.98
N SER A 62 25.22 36.14 47.07
CA SER A 62 25.25 35.23 48.21
C SER A 62 24.02 35.45 49.10
N HIS A 63 22.89 34.81 48.76
CA HIS A 63 21.77 34.66 49.70
C HIS A 63 21.71 33.22 50.22
N THR A 64 22.16 33.05 51.46
CA THR A 64 22.01 31.84 52.28
C THR A 64 20.55 31.70 52.71
N TYR A 65 19.78 30.90 51.97
CA TYR A 65 18.47 30.42 52.44
C TYR A 65 18.67 29.29 53.47
N LYS A 66 18.32 29.56 54.73
CA LYS A 66 18.17 28.53 55.77
C LYS A 66 16.88 27.74 55.48
N PHE A 67 17.01 26.47 55.08
CA PHE A 67 15.87 25.55 55.02
C PHE A 67 15.43 25.17 56.45
N PRO A 68 14.15 25.28 56.82
CA PRO A 68 13.64 24.64 58.02
C PRO A 68 13.67 23.11 57.82
N ARG A 69 14.27 22.44 58.79
CA ARG A 69 14.35 20.99 58.92
C ARG A 69 12.95 20.44 59.24
N SER A 70 12.59 19.33 58.59
CA SER A 70 11.43 18.47 58.86
C SER A 70 10.06 18.89 58.27
N LEU A 71 9.81 18.51 57.02
CA LEU A 71 8.54 17.87 56.66
C LEU A 71 8.82 16.43 56.24
N SER A 72 8.30 15.48 57.01
CA SER A 72 8.18 14.09 56.60
C SER A 72 7.21 14.04 55.41
N THR A 73 7.74 14.12 54.19
CA THR A 73 6.97 13.77 53.00
C THR A 73 6.84 12.25 52.97
N ALA A 74 5.70 11.75 53.45
CA ALA A 74 5.30 10.37 53.19
C ALA A 74 5.45 10.13 51.68
N ALA A 75 6.28 9.16 51.30
CA ALA A 75 6.45 8.77 49.91
C ALA A 75 5.06 8.54 49.30
N PRO A 76 4.77 9.07 48.10
CA PRO A 76 3.48 8.84 47.47
C PRO A 76 3.28 7.32 47.39
N LYS A 77 2.23 6.79 48.05
CA LYS A 77 1.82 5.40 47.92
C LYS A 77 1.78 5.11 46.42
N ALA A 78 2.68 4.26 45.94
CA ALA A 78 2.69 3.83 44.55
C ALA A 78 1.27 3.35 44.23
N LYS A 79 0.57 4.05 43.32
CA LYS A 79 -0.75 3.61 42.87
C LYS A 79 -0.59 2.16 42.43
N ALA A 80 -1.31 1.25 43.08
CA ALA A 80 -1.32 -0.16 42.69
C ALA A 80 -1.57 -0.23 41.18
N ASP A 81 -0.71 -0.93 40.46
CA ASP A 81 -0.87 -1.10 39.02
C ASP A 81 -2.25 -1.73 38.76
N PRO A 82 -3.04 -1.19 37.82
CA PRO A 82 -4.37 -1.73 37.55
C PRO A 82 -4.27 -3.20 37.14
N VAL A 83 -4.99 -4.06 37.87
CA VAL A 83 -5.12 -5.49 37.55
C VAL A 83 -6.00 -5.63 36.31
N TYR A 84 -5.44 -6.21 35.24
CA TYR A 84 -6.13 -6.47 33.98
C TYR A 84 -6.52 -7.94 33.87
N ASP A 85 -7.62 -8.22 33.17
CA ASP A 85 -8.04 -9.58 32.87
C ASP A 85 -7.10 -10.25 31.85
N ASP A 86 -7.06 -11.58 31.86
CA ASP A 86 -6.43 -12.33 30.77
C ASP A 86 -7.17 -12.05 29.45
N ILE A 87 -6.43 -11.64 28.42
CA ILE A 87 -7.00 -11.36 27.10
C ILE A 87 -7.62 -12.65 26.53
N PRO A 88 -8.91 -12.66 26.15
CA PRO A 88 -9.56 -13.86 25.66
C PRO A 88 -8.93 -14.33 24.34
N ARG A 89 -8.75 -15.65 24.19
CA ARG A 89 -8.14 -16.23 22.97
C ARG A 89 -8.95 -15.93 21.72
N SER A 90 -10.26 -15.75 21.84
CA SER A 90 -11.17 -15.43 20.74
C SER A 90 -10.88 -14.07 20.09
N LEU A 91 -10.37 -13.08 20.83
CA LEU A 91 -10.13 -11.72 20.34
C LEU A 91 -9.19 -11.66 19.12
N PRO A 92 -7.96 -12.21 19.16
CA PRO A 92 -7.09 -12.21 17.99
C PRO A 92 -7.65 -13.02 16.82
N TYR A 93 -8.35 -14.14 17.06
CA TYR A 93 -8.97 -14.93 15.99
C TYR A 93 -10.09 -14.17 15.28
N TRP A 94 -10.91 -13.45 16.04
CA TRP A 94 -11.92 -12.57 15.49
C TRP A 94 -11.30 -11.44 14.65
N LEU A 95 -10.23 -10.79 15.12
CA LEU A 95 -9.51 -9.79 14.33
C LEU A 95 -8.86 -10.38 13.05
N TYR A 96 -8.37 -11.62 13.08
CA TYR A 96 -7.93 -12.32 11.87
C TYR A 96 -9.09 -12.54 10.91
N GLY A 97 -10.26 -12.96 11.41
CA GLY A 97 -11.49 -13.11 10.63
C GLY A 97 -11.91 -11.78 9.98
N CYS A 98 -11.96 -10.69 10.74
CA CYS A 98 -12.28 -9.38 10.18
C CYS A 98 -11.22 -8.90 9.17
N SER A 99 -9.93 -9.20 9.38
CA SER A 99 -8.88 -8.91 8.40
C SER A 99 -9.10 -9.70 7.10
N ALA A 100 -9.49 -10.97 7.18
CA ALA A 100 -9.84 -11.79 6.02
C ALA A 100 -11.06 -11.25 5.26
N VAL A 101 -12.06 -10.72 5.99
CA VAL A 101 -13.20 -10.03 5.37
C VAL A 101 -12.75 -8.75 4.66
N VAL A 102 -11.87 -7.92 5.25
CA VAL A 102 -11.30 -6.74 4.57
C VAL A 102 -10.54 -7.15 3.31
N PHE A 103 -9.75 -8.22 3.36
CA PHE A 103 -9.08 -8.77 2.18
C PHE A 103 -10.08 -9.13 1.07
N GLY A 104 -11.17 -9.84 1.41
CA GLY A 104 -12.24 -10.15 0.48
C GLY A 104 -12.91 -8.91 -0.10
N ILE A 105 -13.21 -7.90 0.73
CA ILE A 105 -13.78 -6.62 0.30
C ILE A 105 -12.86 -5.92 -0.69
N VAL A 106 -11.54 -5.89 -0.44
CA VAL A 106 -10.56 -5.31 -1.38
C VAL A 106 -10.63 -6.01 -2.73
N VAL A 107 -10.65 -7.36 -2.76
CA VAL A 107 -10.75 -8.12 -4.01
C VAL A 107 -12.07 -7.83 -4.75
N ILE A 108 -13.21 -7.88 -4.05
CA ILE A 108 -14.52 -7.58 -4.63
C ILE A 108 -14.58 -6.13 -5.14
N GLY A 109 -13.98 -5.18 -4.42
CA GLY A 109 -13.90 -3.78 -4.85
C GLY A 109 -13.05 -3.61 -6.11
N GLY A 110 -11.94 -4.34 -6.21
CA GLY A 110 -11.13 -4.43 -7.43
C GLY A 110 -11.94 -4.96 -8.61
N LEU A 111 -12.69 -6.05 -8.40
CA LEU A 111 -13.59 -6.60 -9.42
C LEU A 111 -14.69 -5.61 -9.82
N THR A 112 -15.28 -4.90 -8.86
CA THR A 112 -16.31 -3.88 -9.11
C THR A 112 -15.77 -2.76 -10.01
N ARG A 113 -14.50 -2.38 -9.87
CA ARG A 113 -13.84 -1.42 -10.77
C ARG A 113 -13.51 -2.02 -12.14
N LEU A 114 -12.94 -3.22 -12.17
CA LEU A 114 -12.52 -3.92 -13.40
C LEU A 114 -13.69 -4.34 -14.29
N THR A 115 -14.87 -4.50 -13.70
CA THR A 115 -16.14 -4.79 -14.41
C THR A 115 -16.99 -3.55 -14.62
N GLU A 116 -16.42 -2.35 -14.38
CA GLU A 116 -17.10 -1.06 -14.57
C GLU A 116 -18.50 -1.01 -13.93
N SER A 117 -18.59 -1.58 -12.73
CA SER A 117 -19.83 -1.68 -11.97
C SER A 117 -19.93 -0.65 -10.85
N GLY A 118 -18.87 0.13 -10.63
CA GLY A 118 -18.72 0.99 -9.45
C GLY A 118 -19.60 2.24 -9.40
N LEU A 119 -20.42 2.48 -10.43
CA LEU A 119 -21.34 3.63 -10.53
C LEU A 119 -22.79 3.19 -10.79
N SER A 120 -23.09 1.89 -10.68
CA SER A 120 -24.42 1.31 -10.91
C SER A 120 -25.46 1.70 -9.85
N ILE A 121 -25.03 2.02 -8.62
CA ILE A 121 -25.89 2.44 -7.49
C ILE A 121 -25.65 3.92 -7.19
N VAL A 122 -26.53 4.78 -7.71
CA VAL A 122 -26.38 6.24 -7.64
C VAL A 122 -26.68 6.83 -6.27
N GLU A 123 -27.44 6.11 -5.43
CA GLU A 123 -27.84 6.57 -4.11
C GLU A 123 -26.94 6.04 -3.00
N TRP A 124 -26.82 6.84 -1.93
CA TRP A 124 -26.20 6.40 -0.69
C TRP A 124 -27.24 6.11 0.37
N ASN A 125 -27.61 4.83 0.45
CA ASN A 125 -28.57 4.31 1.42
C ASN A 125 -27.85 3.35 2.40
N PRO A 126 -27.28 3.83 3.53
CA PRO A 126 -26.50 3.00 4.44
C PRO A 126 -27.30 1.85 5.09
N ILE A 127 -28.58 2.10 5.39
CA ILE A 127 -29.45 1.15 6.12
C ILE A 127 -30.40 0.43 5.15
N THR A 128 -31.22 1.17 4.39
CA THR A 128 -32.24 0.59 3.49
C THR A 128 -31.63 -0.20 2.33
N GLY A 129 -30.42 0.17 1.88
CA GLY A 129 -29.70 -0.54 0.81
C GLY A 129 -29.05 -1.87 1.20
N ILE A 130 -29.43 -2.47 2.34
CA ILE A 130 -29.02 -3.85 2.70
C ILE A 130 -29.79 -4.86 1.84
N LEU A 131 -31.10 -4.66 1.68
CA LEU A 131 -31.91 -5.48 0.79
C LEU A 131 -31.76 -4.95 -0.64
N PRO A 132 -31.47 -5.82 -1.63
CA PRO A 132 -31.50 -5.41 -3.03
C PRO A 132 -32.96 -5.23 -3.49
N PRO A 133 -33.20 -4.60 -4.65
CA PRO A 133 -34.53 -4.54 -5.25
C PRO A 133 -35.10 -5.97 -5.43
N ILE A 134 -36.34 -6.19 -5.00
CA ILE A 134 -36.98 -7.52 -5.02
C ILE A 134 -38.10 -7.56 -6.05
N THR A 135 -38.92 -6.51 -6.10
CA THR A 135 -40.05 -6.44 -7.02
C THR A 135 -39.63 -5.88 -8.37
N LYS A 136 -40.42 -6.14 -9.41
CA LYS A 136 -40.20 -5.53 -10.73
C LYS A 136 -40.23 -3.99 -10.65
N ALA A 137 -41.14 -3.42 -9.87
CA ALA A 137 -41.24 -1.97 -9.71
C ALA A 137 -39.98 -1.36 -9.07
N ASP A 138 -39.39 -2.03 -8.08
CA ASP A 138 -38.13 -1.58 -7.46
C ASP A 138 -36.98 -1.61 -8.48
N TRP A 139 -36.91 -2.67 -9.29
CA TRP A 139 -35.91 -2.78 -10.36
C TRP A 139 -36.09 -1.72 -11.44
N ASP A 140 -37.32 -1.43 -11.85
CA ASP A 140 -37.62 -0.39 -12.83
C ASP A 140 -37.19 0.99 -12.30
N LEU A 141 -37.41 1.27 -11.01
CA LEU A 141 -36.99 2.52 -10.36
C LEU A 141 -35.46 2.69 -10.32
N GLU A 142 -34.71 1.68 -9.89
CA GLU A 142 -33.24 1.74 -9.90
C GLU A 142 -32.67 1.83 -11.31
N TRP A 143 -33.33 1.17 -12.28
CA TRP A 143 -32.96 1.24 -13.69
C TRP A 143 -33.16 2.64 -14.27
N GLU A 144 -34.26 3.32 -13.93
CA GLU A 144 -34.51 4.71 -14.31
C GLU A 144 -33.43 5.65 -13.79
N LYS A 145 -33.05 5.52 -12.51
CA LYS A 145 -31.96 6.30 -11.91
C LYS A 145 -30.64 6.07 -12.63
N TYR A 146 -30.32 4.83 -12.96
CA TYR A 146 -29.08 4.49 -13.65
C TYR A 146 -29.03 5.03 -15.09
N ARG A 147 -30.12 4.94 -15.85
CA ARG A 147 -30.17 5.40 -17.25
C ARG A 147 -29.89 6.89 -17.43
N VAL A 148 -30.17 7.70 -16.42
CA VAL A 148 -29.90 9.15 -16.44
C VAL A 148 -28.54 9.50 -15.83
N SER A 149 -27.78 8.51 -15.35
CA SER A 149 -26.42 8.72 -14.85
C SER A 149 -25.40 8.91 -16.00
N PRO A 150 -24.24 9.54 -15.75
CA PRO A 150 -23.20 9.67 -16.77
C PRO A 150 -22.77 8.33 -17.38
N GLU A 151 -22.59 7.28 -16.58
CA GLU A 151 -22.24 5.93 -17.06
C GLU A 151 -23.35 5.31 -17.91
N GLY A 152 -24.61 5.44 -17.46
CA GLY A 152 -25.78 4.97 -18.21
C GLY A 152 -25.97 5.67 -19.56
N ILE A 153 -25.69 6.98 -19.63
CA ILE A 153 -25.83 7.76 -20.87
C ILE A 153 -24.66 7.52 -21.83
N MET A 154 -23.42 7.50 -21.33
CA MET A 154 -22.22 7.56 -22.19
C MET A 154 -21.60 6.19 -22.48
N MET A 155 -21.64 5.25 -21.54
CA MET A 155 -21.00 3.93 -21.70
C MET A 155 -22.02 2.82 -21.92
N ASN A 156 -23.15 2.89 -21.22
CA ASN A 156 -24.10 1.79 -21.08
C ASN A 156 -25.49 2.13 -21.66
N ALA A 157 -25.56 2.96 -22.72
CA ALA A 157 -26.83 3.39 -23.30
C ALA A 157 -27.68 2.26 -23.90
N ASN A 158 -27.03 1.17 -24.33
CA ASN A 158 -27.65 0.08 -25.08
C ASN A 158 -27.83 -1.22 -24.27
N ILE A 159 -27.46 -1.24 -22.99
CA ILE A 159 -27.62 -2.45 -22.18
C ILE A 159 -29.09 -2.65 -21.77
N ASN A 160 -29.48 -3.91 -21.55
CA ASN A 160 -30.79 -4.25 -21.02
C ASN A 160 -30.79 -4.35 -19.48
N ILE A 161 -31.99 -4.51 -18.89
CA ILE A 161 -32.16 -4.59 -17.43
C ILE A 161 -31.43 -5.79 -16.80
N ASP A 162 -31.23 -6.89 -17.52
CA ASP A 162 -30.56 -8.08 -17.00
C ASP A 162 -29.03 -7.90 -16.97
N GLU A 163 -28.49 -7.12 -17.91
CA GLU A 163 -27.10 -6.65 -17.86
C GLU A 163 -26.88 -5.64 -16.73
N PHE A 164 -27.83 -4.72 -16.53
CA PHE A 164 -27.83 -3.80 -15.39
C PHE A 164 -27.82 -4.53 -14.04
N LYS A 165 -28.64 -5.56 -13.87
CA LYS A 165 -28.66 -6.37 -12.65
C LYS A 165 -27.28 -6.96 -12.32
N LYS A 166 -26.50 -7.37 -13.33
CA LYS A 166 -25.15 -7.94 -13.11
C LYS A 166 -24.20 -6.90 -12.49
N ILE A 167 -24.14 -5.70 -13.06
CA ILE A 167 -23.31 -4.62 -12.52
C ILE A 167 -23.82 -4.14 -11.15
N PHE A 168 -25.14 -4.04 -10.99
CA PHE A 168 -25.78 -3.69 -9.72
C PHE A 168 -25.42 -4.68 -8.61
N TYR A 169 -25.52 -5.99 -8.85
CA TYR A 169 -25.22 -7.01 -7.84
C TYR A 169 -23.73 -7.03 -7.46
N MET A 170 -22.83 -6.72 -8.39
CA MET A 170 -21.40 -6.60 -8.09
C MET A 170 -21.15 -5.46 -7.10
N GLU A 171 -21.70 -4.27 -7.37
CA GLU A 171 -21.56 -3.12 -6.50
C GLU A 171 -22.29 -3.30 -5.16
N TRP A 172 -23.53 -3.80 -5.20
CA TRP A 172 -24.31 -4.12 -4.00
C TRP A 172 -23.57 -5.12 -3.11
N GLY A 173 -22.99 -6.16 -3.69
CA GLY A 173 -22.21 -7.17 -2.96
C GLY A 173 -20.99 -6.56 -2.26
N HIS A 174 -20.27 -5.66 -2.95
CA HIS A 174 -19.16 -4.92 -2.34
C HIS A 174 -19.63 -4.05 -1.16
N ARG A 175 -20.70 -3.27 -1.35
CA ARG A 175 -21.27 -2.38 -0.31
C ARG A 175 -21.82 -3.19 0.87
N LEU A 176 -22.50 -4.31 0.62
CA LEU A 176 -23.02 -5.21 1.64
C LEU A 176 -21.89 -5.83 2.47
N ALA A 177 -20.81 -6.28 1.83
CA ALA A 177 -19.64 -6.82 2.54
C ALA A 177 -19.03 -5.77 3.49
N GLY A 178 -18.95 -4.50 3.07
CA GLY A 178 -18.53 -3.39 3.93
C GLY A 178 -19.44 -3.20 5.16
N ARG A 179 -20.77 -3.25 4.98
CA ARG A 179 -21.74 -3.17 6.10
C ARG A 179 -21.63 -4.37 7.05
N ALA A 180 -21.49 -5.57 6.50
CA ALA A 180 -21.31 -6.80 7.27
C ALA A 180 -20.03 -6.75 8.12
N LEU A 181 -18.92 -6.23 7.56
CA LEU A 181 -17.70 -5.96 8.33
C LEU A 181 -17.96 -4.96 9.45
N GLY A 182 -18.66 -3.86 9.18
CA GLY A 182 -19.01 -2.84 10.19
C GLY A 182 -19.73 -3.44 11.39
N MET A 183 -20.82 -4.18 11.17
CA MET A 183 -21.56 -4.84 12.25
C MET A 183 -20.74 -5.94 12.92
N GLY A 184 -20.08 -6.78 12.11
CA GLY A 184 -19.21 -7.86 12.59
C GLY A 184 -17.98 -7.38 13.36
N PHE A 185 -17.62 -6.10 13.23
CA PHE A 185 -16.58 -5.48 14.03
C PHE A 185 -17.12 -4.75 15.27
N VAL A 186 -18.14 -3.91 15.11
CA VAL A 186 -18.63 -3.04 16.19
C VAL A 186 -19.29 -3.86 17.31
N ILE A 187 -20.14 -4.83 16.98
CA ILE A 187 -20.87 -5.63 17.98
C ILE A 187 -19.89 -6.41 18.88
N PRO A 188 -18.92 -7.19 18.34
CA PRO A 188 -17.97 -7.88 19.20
C PRO A 188 -17.02 -6.92 19.93
N THR A 189 -16.68 -5.77 19.34
CA THR A 189 -15.88 -4.75 20.03
C THR A 189 -16.57 -4.27 21.31
N ILE A 190 -17.85 -3.91 21.24
CA ILE A 190 -18.64 -3.48 22.40
C ILE A 190 -18.66 -4.60 23.45
N TYR A 191 -18.92 -5.84 23.03
CA TYR A 191 -18.89 -7.01 23.91
C TYR A 191 -17.54 -7.16 24.63
N TYR A 192 -16.41 -7.12 23.91
CA TYR A 192 -15.09 -7.27 24.52
C TYR A 192 -14.74 -6.13 25.48
N LEU A 193 -15.12 -4.89 25.16
CA LEU A 193 -14.88 -3.72 26.00
C LEU A 193 -15.75 -3.71 27.26
N ALA A 194 -16.99 -4.19 27.17
CA ALA A 194 -17.90 -4.29 28.32
C ALA A 194 -17.55 -5.46 29.23
N ARG A 195 -17.14 -6.61 28.65
CA ARG A 195 -16.91 -7.84 29.41
C ARG A 195 -15.53 -7.94 30.05
N TYR A 196 -14.50 -7.36 29.43
CA TYR A 196 -13.10 -7.54 29.84
C TYR A 196 -12.42 -6.20 30.12
N LYS A 197 -11.66 -6.12 31.22
CA LYS A 197 -10.76 -5.01 31.51
C LYS A 197 -9.52 -5.11 30.64
N LEU A 198 -9.61 -4.63 29.40
CA LEU A 198 -8.53 -4.69 28.43
C LEU A 198 -7.41 -3.67 28.76
N PRO A 199 -6.13 -4.04 28.54
CA PRO A 199 -4.99 -3.14 28.72
C PRO A 199 -5.09 -1.92 27.79
N ARG A 200 -4.86 -0.72 28.33
CA ARG A 200 -5.13 0.60 27.70
C ARG A 200 -4.82 0.73 26.19
N PRO A 201 -3.70 0.23 25.65
CA PRO A 201 -3.42 0.36 24.22
C PRO A 201 -4.42 -0.36 23.31
N LEU A 202 -5.11 -1.39 23.82
CA LEU A 202 -6.00 -2.24 23.04
C LEU A 202 -7.37 -1.59 22.76
N PRO A 203 -8.09 -1.03 23.75
CA PRO A 203 -9.30 -0.25 23.49
C PRO A 203 -9.09 0.88 22.48
N MET A 204 -7.98 1.62 22.57
CA MET A 204 -7.67 2.70 21.62
C MET A 204 -7.45 2.18 20.19
N LYS A 205 -6.81 1.02 20.03
CA LYS A 205 -6.68 0.40 18.70
C LYS A 205 -8.02 -0.05 18.15
N LEU A 206 -8.87 -0.66 18.96
CA LEU A 206 -10.22 -1.09 18.53
C LEU A 206 -11.07 0.12 18.13
N LEU A 207 -10.99 1.22 18.90
CA LEU A 207 -11.65 2.48 18.56
C LEU A 207 -11.15 3.04 17.21
N LEU A 208 -9.83 3.15 17.02
CA LEU A 208 -9.25 3.66 15.77
C LEU A 208 -9.61 2.78 14.56
N ILE A 209 -9.65 1.46 14.73
CA ILE A 209 -10.11 0.54 13.68
C ILE A 209 -11.60 0.76 13.39
N GLY A 210 -12.44 0.89 14.42
CA GLY A 210 -13.87 1.16 14.26
C GLY A 210 -14.15 2.48 13.54
N LEU A 211 -13.45 3.55 13.93
CA LEU A 211 -13.49 4.83 13.23
C LEU A 211 -12.99 4.71 11.78
N GLY A 212 -11.94 3.92 11.55
CA GLY A 212 -11.42 3.62 10.21
C GLY A 212 -12.43 2.91 9.32
N ILE A 213 -13.21 1.97 9.86
CA ILE A 213 -14.31 1.30 9.14
C ILE A 213 -15.42 2.30 8.77
N GLY A 214 -15.81 3.17 9.70
CA GLY A 214 -16.78 4.24 9.39
C GLY A 214 -16.28 5.20 8.32
N PHE A 215 -15.01 5.59 8.42
CA PHE A 215 -14.35 6.46 7.45
C PHE A 215 -14.23 5.82 6.06
N GLN A 216 -14.06 4.49 5.98
CA GLN A 216 -14.10 3.76 4.71
C GLN A 216 -15.45 3.93 3.99
N GLY A 217 -16.57 3.89 4.71
CA GLY A 217 -17.88 4.17 4.13
C GLY A 217 -17.99 5.59 3.55
N VAL A 218 -17.47 6.59 4.27
CA VAL A 218 -17.43 7.99 3.81
C VAL A 218 -16.55 8.14 2.55
N LEU A 219 -15.36 7.54 2.55
CA LEU A 219 -14.47 7.57 1.39
C LEU A 219 -15.09 6.85 0.18
N GLY A 220 -15.77 5.72 0.40
CA GLY A 220 -16.46 4.98 -0.66
C GLY A 220 -17.55 5.81 -1.32
N TRP A 221 -18.39 6.47 -0.52
CA TRP A 221 -19.38 7.42 -1.06
C TRP A 221 -18.73 8.59 -1.80
N TRP A 222 -17.70 9.21 -1.23
CA TRP A 222 -16.98 10.32 -1.87
C TRP A 222 -16.37 9.92 -3.21
N MET A 223 -15.86 8.68 -3.31
CA MET A 223 -15.35 8.10 -4.54
C MET A 223 -16.46 7.94 -5.59
N VAL A 224 -17.58 7.28 -5.27
CA VAL A 224 -18.70 7.09 -6.21
C VAL A 224 -19.26 8.43 -6.68
N LYS A 225 -19.41 9.41 -5.77
CA LYS A 225 -19.86 10.76 -6.10
C LYS A 225 -19.03 11.44 -7.19
N SER A 226 -17.74 11.11 -7.37
CA SER A 226 -16.96 11.69 -8.48
C SER A 226 -17.40 11.21 -9.85
N GLY A 227 -17.87 9.97 -9.98
CA GLY A 227 -18.26 9.41 -11.28
C GLY A 227 -19.70 9.76 -11.69
N LEU A 228 -20.46 10.38 -10.79
CA LEU A 228 -21.86 10.78 -11.03
C LEU A 228 -22.00 12.29 -11.31
N ASP A 229 -20.89 13.00 -11.54
CA ASP A 229 -20.89 14.44 -11.77
C ASP A 229 -21.37 14.76 -13.20
N GLU A 230 -22.38 15.63 -13.32
CA GLU A 230 -22.94 16.05 -14.63
C GLU A 230 -21.92 16.79 -15.50
N GLN A 231 -20.86 17.37 -14.91
CA GLN A 231 -19.77 17.97 -15.68
C GLN A 231 -19.11 16.97 -16.63
N ILE A 232 -19.12 15.68 -16.30
CA ILE A 232 -18.56 14.61 -17.14
C ILE A 232 -19.22 14.60 -18.51
N ILE A 233 -20.55 14.75 -18.54
CA ILE A 233 -21.35 14.77 -19.77
C ILE A 233 -21.05 16.05 -20.56
N LYS A 234 -20.93 17.19 -19.87
CA LYS A 234 -20.65 18.51 -20.50
C LYS A 234 -19.26 18.55 -21.15
N ASP A 235 -18.28 17.96 -20.49
CA ASP A 235 -16.89 17.93 -20.93
C ASP A 235 -16.60 16.76 -21.89
N ASN A 236 -17.61 15.91 -22.17
CA ASN A 236 -17.49 14.67 -22.93
C ASN A 236 -16.29 13.79 -22.46
N SER A 237 -16.13 13.71 -21.14
CA SER A 237 -15.04 12.96 -20.50
C SER A 237 -15.53 11.56 -20.08
N VAL A 238 -14.61 10.62 -19.87
CA VAL A 238 -14.96 9.23 -19.52
C VAL A 238 -15.59 9.20 -18.11
N PRO A 239 -16.82 8.64 -17.94
CA PRO A 239 -17.45 8.53 -16.63
C PRO A 239 -16.77 7.45 -15.79
N ARG A 240 -15.84 7.87 -14.94
CA ARG A 240 -15.12 7.01 -14.01
C ARG A 240 -14.87 7.73 -12.70
N VAL A 241 -14.66 6.95 -11.65
CA VAL A 241 -14.22 7.50 -10.36
C VAL A 241 -12.84 8.14 -10.52
N SER A 242 -12.62 9.27 -9.86
CA SER A 242 -11.31 9.92 -9.85
C SER A 242 -10.25 8.99 -9.25
N GLN A 243 -9.10 8.87 -9.94
CA GLN A 243 -7.95 8.08 -9.50
C GLN A 243 -7.45 8.48 -8.10
N TYR A 244 -7.57 9.76 -7.74
CA TYR A 244 -7.24 10.23 -6.39
C TYR A 244 -8.18 9.66 -5.33
N ARG A 245 -9.48 9.61 -5.61
CA ARG A 245 -10.49 9.09 -4.68
C ARG A 245 -10.40 7.58 -4.56
N LEU A 246 -10.18 6.89 -5.69
CA LEU A 246 -9.91 5.46 -5.75
C LEU A 246 -8.65 5.09 -4.93
N ALA A 247 -7.53 5.78 -5.19
CA ALA A 247 -6.29 5.57 -4.46
C ALA A 247 -6.45 5.87 -2.96
N ALA A 248 -7.15 6.94 -2.58
CA ALA A 248 -7.42 7.27 -1.18
C ALA A 248 -8.25 6.18 -0.48
N HIS A 249 -9.33 5.71 -1.13
CA HIS A 249 -10.18 4.65 -0.60
C HIS A 249 -9.40 3.34 -0.42
N TYR A 250 -8.68 2.89 -1.46
CA TYR A 250 -7.83 1.69 -1.42
C TYR A 250 -6.73 1.80 -0.36
N THR A 251 -6.02 2.93 -0.30
CA THR A 251 -4.95 3.18 0.68
C THR A 251 -5.47 3.03 2.10
N ALA A 252 -6.62 3.64 2.40
CA ALA A 252 -7.24 3.55 3.71
C ALA A 252 -7.77 2.14 4.01
N ALA A 253 -8.25 1.38 3.01
CA ALA A 253 -8.64 -0.02 3.16
C ALA A 253 -7.44 -0.91 3.51
N VAL A 254 -6.31 -0.76 2.80
CA VAL A 254 -5.08 -1.50 3.08
C VAL A 254 -4.50 -1.08 4.44
N ALA A 255 -4.55 0.19 4.81
CA ALA A 255 -4.12 0.67 6.13
C ALA A 255 -4.98 0.05 7.25
N LEU A 256 -6.29 -0.04 7.05
CA LEU A 256 -7.22 -0.69 7.97
C LEU A 256 -6.88 -2.19 8.11
N TYR A 257 -6.65 -2.89 6.99
CA TYR A 257 -6.18 -4.27 6.96
C TYR A 257 -4.89 -4.46 7.77
N VAL A 258 -3.87 -3.62 7.52
CA VAL A 258 -2.60 -3.64 8.25
C VAL A 258 -2.82 -3.42 9.74
N GLY A 259 -3.67 -2.46 10.12
CA GLY A 259 -3.98 -2.15 11.51
C GLY A 259 -4.64 -3.31 12.26
N MET A 260 -5.63 -3.95 11.64
CA MET A 260 -6.36 -5.10 12.18
C MET A 260 -5.45 -6.32 12.30
N LEU A 261 -4.79 -6.69 11.22
CA LEU A 261 -3.92 -7.86 11.15
C LEU A 261 -2.72 -7.71 12.10
N SER A 262 -2.06 -6.55 12.11
CA SER A 262 -0.93 -6.29 13.02
C SER A 262 -1.34 -6.30 14.49
N THR A 263 -2.59 -5.91 14.79
CA THR A 263 -3.14 -5.99 16.14
C THR A 263 -3.40 -7.43 16.54
N ALA A 264 -4.02 -8.23 15.68
CA ALA A 264 -4.23 -9.67 15.89
C ALA A 264 -2.91 -10.42 16.12
N ILE A 265 -1.93 -10.22 15.23
CA ILE A 265 -0.57 -10.78 15.32
C ILE A 265 0.10 -10.33 16.63
N GLY A 266 -0.03 -9.04 16.98
CA GLY A 266 0.55 -8.48 18.19
C GLY A 266 0.02 -9.14 19.47
N ILE A 267 -1.30 -9.29 19.58
CA ILE A 267 -1.95 -9.93 20.74
C ILE A 267 -1.51 -11.39 20.85
N HIS A 268 -1.63 -12.15 19.75
CA HIS A 268 -1.25 -13.56 19.74
C HIS A 268 0.24 -13.76 20.07
N ARG A 269 1.10 -12.88 19.56
CA ARG A 269 2.54 -12.93 19.84
C ARG A 269 2.85 -12.64 21.30
N ASP A 270 2.20 -11.64 21.90
CA ASP A 270 2.37 -11.31 23.32
C ASP A 270 1.91 -12.47 24.22
N MET A 271 0.79 -13.12 23.91
CA MET A 271 0.31 -14.31 24.62
C MET A 271 1.32 -15.47 24.56
N LYS A 272 1.96 -15.68 23.39
CA LYS A 272 3.00 -16.71 23.22
C LYS A 272 4.30 -16.36 23.98
N LEU A 273 4.70 -15.09 23.97
CA LEU A 273 5.90 -14.61 24.68
C LEU A 273 5.71 -14.59 26.20
N ALA A 274 4.49 -14.38 26.68
CA ALA A 274 4.16 -14.47 28.10
C ALA A 274 4.51 -15.86 28.67
N LYS A 275 4.18 -16.93 27.93
CA LYS A 275 4.46 -18.33 28.29
C LYS A 275 5.93 -18.73 28.16
N ASN A 276 6.65 -18.18 27.18
CA ASN A 276 8.01 -18.59 26.84
C ASN A 276 8.99 -17.40 26.92
N PRO A 277 9.40 -16.97 28.13
CA PRO A 277 10.24 -15.78 28.32
C PRO A 277 11.66 -15.93 27.73
N ALA A 278 12.19 -17.14 27.58
CA ALA A 278 13.51 -17.39 26.98
C ALA A 278 13.65 -16.80 25.56
N ILE A 279 12.56 -16.74 24.79
CA ILE A 279 12.54 -16.16 23.44
C ILE A 279 12.82 -14.65 23.48
N ILE A 280 12.49 -13.96 24.58
CA ILE A 280 12.65 -12.51 24.73
C ILE A 280 14.12 -12.11 24.67
N GLN A 281 15.02 -12.91 25.26
CA GLN A 281 16.46 -12.63 25.24
C GLN A 281 17.01 -12.71 23.81
N ALA A 282 16.64 -13.74 23.06
CA ALA A 282 17.04 -13.89 21.66
C ALA A 282 16.53 -12.75 20.75
N LEU A 283 15.39 -12.11 21.09
CA LEU A 283 14.85 -10.96 20.35
C LEU A 283 15.63 -9.65 20.55
N ASN A 284 16.54 -9.59 21.53
CA ASN A 284 17.42 -8.45 21.78
C ASN A 284 18.71 -8.47 20.98
N ASN A 285 18.99 -9.54 20.22
CA ASN A 285 20.17 -9.65 19.37
C ASN A 285 20.25 -8.48 18.35
N PRO A 286 21.41 -7.81 18.18
CA PRO A 286 21.59 -6.72 17.22
C PRO A 286 21.23 -7.08 15.77
N ALA A 287 21.50 -8.31 15.32
CA ALA A 287 21.12 -8.79 14.00
C ALA A 287 19.59 -8.82 13.82
N VAL A 288 18.86 -9.22 14.87
CA VAL A 288 17.39 -9.19 14.88
C VAL A 288 16.87 -7.74 14.82
N LYS A 289 17.54 -6.79 15.50
CA LYS A 289 17.16 -5.36 15.44
C LYS A 289 17.33 -4.81 14.02
N LYS A 290 18.48 -5.04 13.38
CA LYS A 290 18.76 -4.59 12.00
C LYS A 290 17.77 -5.21 11.02
N PHE A 291 17.57 -6.52 11.09
CA PHE A 291 16.64 -7.22 10.22
C PHE A 291 15.18 -6.78 10.42
N ARG A 292 14.75 -6.47 11.65
CA ARG A 292 13.42 -5.89 11.90
C ARG A 292 13.25 -4.55 11.18
N GLY A 293 14.28 -3.70 11.17
CA GLY A 293 14.29 -2.44 10.42
C GLY A 293 14.11 -2.68 8.92
N LEU A 294 14.84 -3.64 8.35
CA LEU A 294 14.69 -4.05 6.96
C LEU A 294 13.26 -4.54 6.66
N VAL A 295 12.67 -5.38 7.50
CA VAL A 295 11.28 -5.86 7.32
C VAL A 295 10.27 -4.70 7.37
N HIS A 296 10.46 -3.71 8.23
CA HIS A 296 9.60 -2.52 8.25
C HIS A 296 9.76 -1.67 6.99
N LEU A 297 10.99 -1.48 6.51
CA LEU A 297 11.24 -0.79 5.25
C LEU A 297 10.60 -1.54 4.07
N SER A 298 10.76 -2.87 4.01
CA SER A 298 10.11 -3.71 3.00
C SER A 298 8.59 -3.60 3.05
N GLY A 299 8.00 -3.60 4.25
CA GLY A 299 6.55 -3.43 4.42
C GLY A 299 6.07 -2.06 3.96
N MET A 300 6.81 -0.99 4.24
CA MET A 300 6.53 0.35 3.74
C MET A 300 6.60 0.41 2.22
N MET A 301 7.65 -0.17 1.62
CA MET A 301 7.81 -0.19 0.16
C MET A 301 6.69 -1.00 -0.52
N VAL A 302 6.33 -2.17 0.00
CA VAL A 302 5.19 -2.96 -0.52
C VAL A 302 3.88 -2.17 -0.42
N PHE A 303 3.65 -1.49 0.72
CA PHE A 303 2.47 -0.64 0.88
C PHE A 303 2.44 0.50 -0.15
N LEU A 304 3.55 1.23 -0.32
CA LEU A 304 3.65 2.31 -1.30
C LEU A 304 3.49 1.82 -2.75
N THR A 305 4.10 0.68 -3.11
CA THR A 305 3.91 0.07 -4.44
C THR A 305 2.46 -0.36 -4.66
N ALA A 306 1.76 -0.85 -3.62
CA ALA A 306 0.33 -1.13 -3.73
C ALA A 306 -0.49 0.15 -3.98
N VAL A 307 -0.13 1.27 -3.35
CA VAL A 307 -0.78 2.58 -3.57
C VAL A 307 -0.55 3.09 -4.99
N THR A 308 0.67 2.99 -5.53
CA THR A 308 0.93 3.37 -6.94
C THR A 308 0.13 2.50 -7.91
N GLY A 309 -0.13 1.23 -7.57
CA GLY A 309 -0.99 0.35 -8.35
C GLY A 309 -2.45 0.83 -8.43
N ALA A 310 -2.95 1.50 -7.41
CA ALA A 310 -4.29 2.09 -7.43
C ALA A 310 -4.38 3.28 -8.41
N PHE A 311 -3.30 4.05 -8.58
CA PHE A 311 -3.21 5.08 -9.61
C PHE A 311 -3.16 4.47 -11.01
N VAL A 312 -2.39 3.39 -11.21
CA VAL A 312 -2.35 2.66 -12.49
C VAL A 312 -3.73 2.15 -12.88
N ALA A 313 -4.47 1.56 -11.94
CA ALA A 313 -5.85 1.10 -12.19
C ALA A 313 -6.84 2.25 -12.39
N GLY A 314 -6.65 3.39 -11.72
CA GLY A 314 -7.52 4.56 -11.86
C GLY A 314 -7.34 5.32 -13.18
N LEU A 315 -6.13 5.28 -13.74
CA LEU A 315 -5.76 5.93 -15.00
C LEU A 315 -5.87 5.00 -16.22
N ASP A 316 -6.28 3.73 -16.02
CA ASP A 316 -6.23 2.67 -17.04
C ASP A 316 -4.81 2.51 -17.66
N ALA A 317 -3.78 2.86 -16.87
CA ALA A 317 -2.39 2.92 -17.32
C ALA A 317 -1.77 1.54 -17.61
N GLY A 318 -2.47 0.46 -17.24
CA GLY A 318 -2.07 -0.91 -17.59
C GLY A 318 -2.14 -1.21 -19.09
N LEU A 319 -2.77 -0.35 -19.89
CA LEU A 319 -2.98 -0.51 -21.34
C LEU A 319 -2.06 0.38 -22.20
N ILE A 320 -1.06 1.04 -21.61
CA ILE A 320 -0.19 1.99 -22.32
C ILE A 320 1.03 1.27 -22.94
N TYR A 321 2.02 0.90 -22.12
CA TYR A 321 3.16 0.08 -22.57
C TYR A 321 2.95 -1.34 -22.12
N ASN A 322 2.70 -2.26 -23.05
CA ASN A 322 2.38 -3.66 -22.77
C ASN A 322 3.56 -4.62 -23.00
N GLU A 323 4.77 -4.10 -23.09
CA GLU A 323 6.01 -4.86 -23.15
C GLU A 323 6.74 -4.91 -21.80
N PHE A 324 7.59 -5.92 -21.61
CA PHE A 324 8.49 -6.06 -20.47
C PHE A 324 9.81 -6.72 -20.92
N PRO A 325 10.99 -6.27 -20.46
CA PRO A 325 11.23 -5.23 -19.45
C PRO A 325 11.23 -3.79 -20.00
N TYR A 326 11.17 -3.63 -21.31
CA TYR A 326 11.15 -2.33 -21.99
C TYR A 326 9.79 -1.62 -21.86
N MET A 327 9.79 -0.31 -22.11
CA MET A 327 8.63 0.56 -22.29
C MET A 327 8.89 1.37 -23.57
N GLY A 328 8.39 0.87 -24.70
CA GLY A 328 8.78 1.34 -26.03
C GLY A 328 10.22 0.94 -26.38
N GLU A 329 11.01 1.87 -26.90
CA GLU A 329 12.38 1.63 -27.40
C GLU A 329 13.43 1.41 -26.30
N GLY A 330 13.09 1.63 -25.02
CA GLY A 330 14.06 1.60 -23.91
C GLY A 330 13.46 1.09 -22.59
N PHE A 331 14.31 0.94 -21.56
CA PHE A 331 13.85 0.54 -20.20
C PHE A 331 13.08 1.66 -19.48
N VAL A 332 13.28 2.90 -19.93
CA VAL A 332 12.64 4.11 -19.41
C VAL A 332 12.01 4.80 -20.61
N PRO A 333 10.73 5.23 -20.53
CA PRO A 333 10.11 6.02 -21.59
C PRO A 333 10.87 7.34 -21.86
N PRO A 334 10.70 7.94 -23.04
CA PRO A 334 11.19 9.28 -23.32
C PRO A 334 10.82 10.30 -22.24
N ALA A 335 11.72 11.25 -21.96
CA ALA A 335 11.51 12.25 -20.91
C ALA A 335 10.28 13.15 -21.18
N GLU A 336 9.93 13.35 -22.45
CA GLU A 336 8.72 14.05 -22.88
C GLU A 336 7.43 13.31 -22.50
N ASP A 337 7.43 11.98 -22.52
CA ASP A 337 6.31 11.16 -22.09
C ASP A 337 6.21 11.09 -20.56
N LEU A 338 7.35 11.13 -19.85
CA LEU A 338 7.37 11.10 -18.37
C LEU A 338 7.03 12.44 -17.72
N TYR A 339 7.33 13.54 -18.39
CA TYR A 339 7.18 14.90 -17.90
C TYR A 339 6.43 15.76 -18.92
N ASP A 340 5.27 15.27 -19.34
CA ASP A 340 4.42 15.94 -20.31
C ASP A 340 3.81 17.22 -19.68
N GLN A 341 3.90 18.32 -20.41
CA GLN A 341 3.42 19.62 -19.98
C GLN A 341 1.89 19.68 -19.90
N ARG A 342 1.17 18.82 -20.62
CA ARG A 342 -0.31 18.75 -20.61
C ARG A 342 -0.88 18.44 -19.23
N TYR A 343 -0.11 17.73 -18.39
CA TYR A 343 -0.51 17.42 -17.01
C TYR A 343 -0.09 18.50 -16.02
N ALA A 344 0.68 19.52 -16.42
CA ALA A 344 1.09 20.60 -15.52
C ALA A 344 0.08 21.76 -15.61
N LYS A 345 -0.39 22.27 -14.46
CA LYS A 345 -1.19 23.52 -14.41
C LYS A 345 -0.31 24.74 -14.16
N SER A 346 0.89 24.53 -13.61
CA SER A 346 1.89 25.55 -13.34
C SER A 346 3.29 25.00 -13.58
N GLY A 347 4.32 25.86 -13.58
CA GLY A 347 5.71 25.38 -13.72
C GLY A 347 6.15 24.45 -12.56
N SER A 348 5.63 24.67 -11.35
CA SER A 348 6.05 23.96 -10.13
C SER A 348 5.36 22.63 -9.90
N ASP A 349 4.24 22.33 -10.56
CA ASP A 349 3.47 21.10 -10.34
C ASP A 349 3.73 19.98 -11.34
N LYS A 350 4.60 20.24 -12.32
CA LYS A 350 4.94 19.32 -13.41
C LYS A 350 5.30 17.92 -12.94
N ILE A 351 6.15 17.80 -11.91
CA ILE A 351 6.66 16.50 -11.45
C ILE A 351 5.55 15.68 -10.79
N TRP A 352 4.93 16.20 -9.73
CA TRP A 352 3.98 15.41 -8.95
C TRP A 352 2.67 15.13 -9.71
N ARG A 353 2.24 16.04 -10.60
CA ARG A 353 1.08 15.78 -11.45
C ARG A 353 1.37 14.70 -12.47
N ASN A 354 2.54 14.70 -13.12
CA ASN A 354 2.89 13.60 -14.00
C ASN A 354 2.92 12.26 -13.23
N MET A 355 3.51 12.20 -12.04
CA MET A 355 3.51 10.96 -11.25
C MET A 355 2.10 10.41 -10.90
N LEU A 356 1.08 11.28 -10.78
CA LEU A 356 -0.25 10.91 -10.27
C LEU A 356 -1.40 11.01 -11.30
N GLU A 357 -1.19 11.71 -12.40
CA GLU A 357 -2.18 12.00 -13.45
C GLU A 357 -1.72 11.53 -14.83
N ASN A 358 -0.41 11.43 -15.10
CA ASN A 358 0.10 10.90 -16.36
C ASN A 358 0.16 9.37 -16.31
N PRO A 359 -0.58 8.65 -17.17
CA PRO A 359 -0.61 7.19 -17.15
C PRO A 359 0.76 6.57 -17.47
N VAL A 360 1.60 7.18 -18.32
CA VAL A 360 2.95 6.68 -18.62
C VAL A 360 3.81 6.67 -17.37
N THR A 361 3.86 7.81 -16.68
CA THR A 361 4.68 7.99 -15.47
C THR A 361 4.15 7.13 -14.32
N ALA A 362 2.84 7.06 -14.13
CA ALA A 362 2.23 6.19 -13.13
C ALA A 362 2.54 4.70 -13.37
N GLN A 363 2.50 4.26 -14.63
CA GLN A 363 2.87 2.90 -15.02
C GLN A 363 4.36 2.62 -14.74
N PHE A 364 5.25 3.55 -15.13
CA PHE A 364 6.69 3.44 -14.89
C PHE A 364 7.02 3.38 -13.39
N ASP A 365 6.47 4.30 -12.59
CA ASP A 365 6.66 4.36 -11.14
C ASP A 365 6.19 3.07 -10.45
N HIS A 366 5.09 2.48 -10.92
CA HIS A 366 4.56 1.24 -10.37
C HIS A 366 5.39 -0.01 -10.70
N ARG A 367 6.10 -0.04 -11.84
CA ARG A 367 7.02 -1.15 -12.19
C ARG A 367 8.14 -1.32 -11.14
N ALA A 368 8.37 -0.33 -10.25
CA ALA A 368 9.01 -0.36 -8.93
C ALA A 368 10.03 -1.50 -8.66
N THR A 369 11.05 -1.62 -9.52
CA THR A 369 12.07 -2.67 -9.45
C THR A 369 12.80 -2.68 -8.10
N THR A 370 12.96 -1.51 -7.45
CA THR A 370 13.58 -1.38 -6.13
C THR A 370 12.86 -2.16 -5.04
N THR A 371 11.52 -2.15 -5.00
CA THR A 371 10.74 -2.91 -4.01
C THR A 371 11.03 -4.40 -4.16
N PHE A 372 11.01 -4.91 -5.39
CA PHE A 372 11.33 -6.31 -5.68
C PHE A 372 12.76 -6.68 -5.28
N THR A 373 13.75 -5.87 -5.64
CA THR A 373 15.16 -6.12 -5.27
C THR A 373 15.33 -6.23 -3.76
N ILE A 374 14.73 -5.32 -2.98
CA ILE A 374 14.80 -5.35 -1.51
C ILE A 374 14.20 -6.66 -0.98
N LEU A 375 13.04 -7.09 -1.49
CA LEU A 375 12.36 -8.31 -1.06
C LEU A 375 13.18 -9.58 -1.35
N CYS A 376 13.92 -9.61 -2.46
CA CYS A 376 14.84 -10.70 -2.79
C CYS A 376 16.03 -10.80 -1.81
N THR A 377 16.39 -9.73 -1.09
CA THR A 377 17.47 -9.78 -0.09
C THR A 377 17.06 -10.39 1.25
N LEU A 378 15.74 -10.49 1.54
CA LEU A 378 15.23 -10.93 2.84
C LEU A 378 15.73 -12.32 3.28
N PRO A 379 15.75 -13.38 2.44
CA PRO A 379 16.18 -14.70 2.86
C PRO A 379 17.67 -14.73 3.20
N PHE A 380 18.49 -13.99 2.46
CA PHE A 380 19.92 -13.85 2.69
C PHE A 380 20.21 -13.14 4.01
N ALA A 381 19.55 -12.01 4.26
CA ALA A 381 19.67 -11.27 5.50
C ALA A 381 19.13 -12.06 6.70
N ALA A 382 18.09 -12.89 6.49
CA ALA A 382 17.50 -13.73 7.52
C ALA A 382 18.40 -14.90 7.96
N ARG A 383 19.40 -15.33 7.15
CA ARG A 383 20.31 -16.44 7.50
C ARG A 383 21.01 -16.25 8.85
N ARG A 384 21.25 -14.98 9.23
CA ARG A 384 21.89 -14.59 10.50
C ARG A 384 20.94 -14.60 11.72
N LEU A 385 19.66 -14.87 11.52
CA LEU A 385 18.67 -14.90 12.61
C LEU A 385 18.71 -16.24 13.35
N PRO A 386 18.52 -16.26 14.67
CA PRO A 386 18.45 -17.50 15.44
C PRO A 386 17.14 -18.27 15.20
N PHE A 387 16.08 -17.63 14.69
CA PHE A 387 14.74 -18.22 14.57
C PHE A 387 14.48 -18.89 13.21
N LYS A 388 14.37 -20.22 13.17
CA LYS A 388 14.03 -20.99 11.95
C LYS A 388 12.72 -20.53 11.32
N SER A 389 11.72 -20.20 12.14
CA SER A 389 10.42 -19.69 11.67
C SER A 389 10.54 -18.36 10.93
N SER A 390 11.31 -17.40 11.44
CA SER A 390 11.54 -16.12 10.76
C SER A 390 12.30 -16.30 9.45
N ARG A 391 13.24 -17.25 9.38
CA ARG A 391 13.93 -17.58 8.12
C ARG A 391 12.97 -18.15 7.08
N ARG A 392 12.06 -19.05 7.49
CA ARG A 392 11.02 -19.59 6.61
C ARG A 392 10.06 -18.50 6.12
N LEU A 393 9.62 -17.61 7.03
CA LEU A 393 8.75 -16.49 6.68
C LEU A 393 9.42 -15.49 5.72
N ALA A 394 10.73 -15.25 5.84
CA ALA A 394 11.47 -14.46 4.87
C ALA A 394 11.48 -15.10 3.48
N GLY A 395 11.69 -16.42 3.40
CA GLY A 395 11.57 -17.17 2.14
C GLY A 395 10.18 -17.12 1.53
N LEU A 396 9.13 -17.25 2.35
CA LEU A 396 7.73 -17.14 1.90
C LEU A 396 7.40 -15.72 1.41
N ALA A 397 7.89 -14.67 2.07
CA ALA A 397 7.70 -13.30 1.62
C ALA A 397 8.38 -13.05 0.26
N THR A 398 9.58 -13.58 0.04
CA THR A 398 10.26 -13.50 -1.27
C THR A 398 9.54 -14.32 -2.33
N ALA A 399 9.05 -15.52 -2.01
CA ALA A 399 8.25 -16.31 -2.95
C ALA A 399 6.97 -15.57 -3.37
N ALA A 400 6.26 -14.97 -2.40
CA ALA A 400 5.09 -14.13 -2.68
C ALA A 400 5.47 -12.90 -3.54
N ALA A 401 6.66 -12.31 -3.34
CA ALA A 401 7.14 -11.19 -4.15
C ALA A 401 7.40 -11.60 -5.61
N VAL A 402 8.00 -12.77 -5.82
CA VAL A 402 8.21 -13.33 -7.17
C VAL A 402 6.87 -13.58 -7.84
N THR A 403 5.93 -14.24 -7.15
CA THR A 403 4.56 -14.44 -7.68
C THR A 403 3.88 -13.11 -8.00
N GLN A 404 4.02 -12.10 -7.15
CA GLN A 404 3.41 -10.78 -7.36
C GLN A 404 3.95 -10.09 -8.61
N VAL A 405 5.26 -10.11 -8.81
CA VAL A 405 5.89 -9.54 -10.02
C VAL A 405 5.49 -10.33 -11.26
N SER A 406 5.48 -11.67 -11.20
CA SER A 406 4.98 -12.50 -12.31
C SER A 406 3.54 -12.16 -12.66
N LEU A 407 2.63 -12.03 -11.68
CA LEU A 407 1.25 -11.63 -11.91
C LEU A 407 1.16 -10.22 -12.53
N GLY A 408 2.01 -9.28 -12.11
CA GLY A 408 2.04 -7.93 -12.66
C GLY A 408 2.48 -7.92 -14.12
N ILE A 409 3.57 -8.63 -14.44
CA ILE A 409 4.06 -8.80 -15.81
C ILE A 409 3.02 -9.51 -16.67
N SER A 410 2.38 -10.57 -16.19
CA SER A 410 1.34 -11.27 -16.95
C SER A 410 0.12 -10.38 -17.18
N THR A 411 -0.32 -9.60 -16.17
CA THR A 411 -1.42 -8.63 -16.33
C THR A 411 -1.10 -7.62 -17.42
N LEU A 412 0.15 -7.15 -17.47
CA LEU A 412 0.64 -6.24 -18.48
C LEU A 412 0.68 -6.86 -19.88
N LEU A 413 1.33 -8.02 -20.05
CA LEU A 413 1.53 -8.67 -21.36
C LEU A 413 0.21 -9.13 -22.00
N TYR A 414 -0.79 -9.49 -21.20
CA TYR A 414 -2.09 -9.98 -21.69
C TYR A 414 -3.18 -8.90 -21.74
N LEU A 415 -2.81 -7.62 -21.67
CA LEU A 415 -3.75 -6.49 -21.79
C LEU A 415 -4.83 -6.47 -20.67
N VAL A 416 -4.38 -6.61 -19.42
CA VAL A 416 -5.19 -6.46 -18.20
C VAL A 416 -6.42 -7.38 -18.15
N PRO A 417 -6.28 -8.71 -18.36
CA PRO A 417 -7.43 -9.59 -18.26
C PRO A 417 -7.88 -9.67 -16.79
N ILE A 418 -9.19 -9.53 -16.56
CA ILE A 418 -9.81 -9.39 -15.23
C ILE A 418 -9.28 -10.43 -14.22
N PRO A 419 -9.15 -11.74 -14.54
CA PRO A 419 -8.61 -12.70 -13.60
C PRO A 419 -7.17 -12.40 -13.16
N LEU A 420 -6.28 -12.02 -14.08
CA LEU A 420 -4.89 -11.70 -13.74
C LEU A 420 -4.80 -10.40 -12.94
N ALA A 421 -5.54 -9.36 -13.35
CA ALA A 421 -5.57 -8.08 -12.64
C ALA A 421 -6.10 -8.25 -11.20
N SER A 422 -7.17 -9.02 -11.03
CA SER A 422 -7.72 -9.34 -9.70
C SER A 422 -6.76 -10.19 -8.87
N MET A 423 -6.09 -11.19 -9.47
CA MET A 423 -5.08 -11.99 -8.77
C MET A 423 -3.87 -11.14 -8.38
N HIS A 424 -3.43 -10.21 -9.22
CA HIS A 424 -2.34 -9.29 -8.90
C HIS A 424 -2.70 -8.38 -7.72
N GLN A 425 -3.92 -7.84 -7.69
CA GLN A 425 -4.38 -7.04 -6.55
C GLN A 425 -4.44 -7.88 -5.26
N ALA A 426 -5.03 -9.08 -5.32
CA ALA A 426 -5.08 -10.01 -4.19
C ALA A 426 -3.67 -10.39 -3.70
N GLY A 427 -2.77 -10.71 -4.63
CA GLY A 427 -1.38 -11.05 -4.38
C GLY A 427 -0.62 -9.94 -3.66
N SER A 428 -0.92 -8.67 -3.95
CA SER A 428 -0.31 -7.52 -3.27
C SER A 428 -0.61 -7.52 -1.77
N VAL A 429 -1.88 -7.74 -1.41
CA VAL A 429 -2.30 -7.82 0.00
C VAL A 429 -1.76 -9.08 0.69
N LEU A 430 -1.65 -10.20 -0.03
CA LEU A 430 -1.03 -11.43 0.48
C LEU A 430 0.48 -11.28 0.71
N LEU A 431 1.19 -10.58 -0.17
CA LEU A 431 2.59 -10.22 0.02
C LEU A 431 2.76 -9.35 1.26
N LEU A 432 1.93 -8.32 1.42
CA LEU A 432 1.92 -7.49 2.63
C LEU A 432 1.65 -8.32 3.89
N THR A 433 0.74 -9.29 3.80
CA THR A 433 0.44 -10.25 4.89
C THR A 433 1.66 -11.07 5.28
N ALA A 434 2.42 -11.59 4.31
CA ALA A 434 3.65 -12.34 4.56
C ALA A 434 4.70 -11.46 5.27
N ILE A 435 4.84 -10.20 4.88
CA ILE A 435 5.73 -9.23 5.52
C ILE A 435 5.29 -8.90 6.94
N LEU A 436 3.99 -8.71 7.19
CA LEU A 436 3.45 -8.49 8.52
C LEU A 436 3.63 -9.71 9.44
N ALA A 437 3.44 -10.92 8.92
CA ALA A 437 3.72 -12.16 9.65
C ALA A 437 5.20 -12.29 10.01
N LEU A 438 6.10 -11.98 9.06
CA LEU A 438 7.54 -11.93 9.30
C LEU A 438 7.90 -10.91 10.40
N GLY A 439 7.39 -9.68 10.31
CA GLY A 439 7.59 -8.63 11.31
C GLY A 439 7.04 -9.03 12.68
N GLY A 440 5.86 -9.67 12.70
CA GLY A 440 5.23 -10.23 13.88
C GLY A 440 6.07 -11.28 14.60
N SER A 441 6.73 -12.16 13.83
CA SER A 441 7.63 -13.18 14.40
C SER A 441 8.78 -12.57 15.22
N LEU A 442 9.24 -11.38 14.81
CA LEU A 442 10.37 -10.64 15.36
C LEU A 442 9.94 -9.52 16.33
N ARG A 443 8.63 -9.38 16.58
CA ARG A 443 8.06 -8.36 17.45
C ARG A 443 8.52 -8.58 18.89
N LYS A 444 9.00 -7.51 19.53
CA LYS A 444 9.32 -7.50 20.95
C LYS A 444 8.03 -7.48 21.78
N PRO A 445 8.06 -7.98 23.03
CA PRO A 445 6.88 -7.92 23.89
C PRO A 445 6.38 -6.49 24.03
N SER A 446 5.08 -6.28 23.86
CA SER A 446 4.51 -4.93 23.98
C SER A 446 4.33 -4.52 25.45
N LYS A 447 4.00 -3.24 25.67
CA LYS A 447 3.60 -2.74 27.00
C LYS A 447 2.40 -3.52 27.57
N MET A 448 1.54 -4.05 26.70
CA MET A 448 0.40 -4.89 27.04
C MET A 448 0.80 -6.14 27.82
N MET A 449 1.82 -6.85 27.32
CA MET A 449 2.35 -8.06 27.96
C MET A 449 2.89 -7.77 29.35
N LYS A 450 3.59 -6.64 29.53
CA LYS A 450 4.13 -6.24 30.84
C LYS A 450 3.02 -6.04 31.86
N MET A 451 1.92 -5.42 31.47
CA MET A 451 0.74 -5.19 32.34
C MET A 451 0.04 -6.50 32.71
N MET A 452 -0.05 -7.47 31.78
CA MET A 452 -0.64 -8.79 32.06
C MET A 452 0.20 -9.64 33.05
N ARG A 453 1.53 -9.44 33.08
CA ARG A 453 2.41 -10.16 34.03
C ARG A 453 2.32 -9.63 35.46
N VAL A 454 2.05 -8.33 35.62
CA VAL A 454 1.86 -7.72 36.94
C VAL A 454 0.55 -8.22 37.57
N ALA A 455 -0.52 -8.41 36.78
CA ALA A 455 -1.80 -8.91 37.27
C ALA A 455 -1.79 -10.37 37.79
N LYS A 456 -0.74 -11.16 37.50
CA LYS A 456 -0.61 -12.57 37.95
C LYS A 456 0.31 -12.75 39.16
N ARG A 457 0.92 -11.67 39.64
CA ARG A 457 1.70 -11.63 40.88
C ARG A 457 0.88 -10.93 41.92
#